data_AF-A0AA40RCZ5-F1
#
_entry.id   AF-A0AA40RCZ5-F1
#
_cell.length_a   1.000
_cell.length_b   1.000
_cell.length_c   1.000
_cell.angle_alpha   90.00
_cell.angle_beta   90.00
_cell.angle_gamma   90.00
#
_symmetry.space_group_name_H-M   'P 1'
#
loop_
_entity.id
_entity.type
_entity.pdbx_description
1 polymer ?
#
loop_
_entity_poly.entity_id
_entity_poly.type
_entity_poly.pdbx_seq_one_letter_code
_entity_poly.pdbx_strand_id
1 'polypeptide(L)'
;MSALDGDERNTVAFSDGKRGNPNKTVISESGLYALIVRSNKPEARAFRKWVTSEVLPSIRKHGMYMTQEVAREAVEDPMSLMARALVVANEQLGVKTKQAYGLDPASDQEGPPIKTT
;
A
#
# COMPACT_ATOMS: atom_id res chain seq x y z
N MET A 1 -3.48 26.88 -12.04
CA MET A 1 -2.79 25.84 -11.25
C MET A 1 -3.32 24.48 -11.65
N SER A 2 -2.42 23.52 -11.88
CA SER A 2 -2.81 22.13 -12.18
C SER A 2 -3.56 21.54 -10.99
N ALA A 3 -4.50 20.67 -11.29
CA ALA A 3 -5.32 19.92 -10.36
C ALA A 3 -4.55 18.90 -9.52
N LEU A 4 -3.39 18.47 -10.03
CA LEU A 4 -2.57 17.37 -9.56
C LEU A 4 -1.12 17.73 -9.80
N ASP A 5 -0.23 17.21 -8.95
CA ASP A 5 1.20 17.34 -9.11
C ASP A 5 1.73 16.46 -10.26
N GLY A 6 3.00 16.64 -10.63
CA GLY A 6 3.58 16.01 -11.83
C GLY A 6 3.64 14.48 -11.76
N ASP A 7 3.89 13.94 -10.58
CA ASP A 7 3.98 12.52 -10.26
C ASP A 7 2.61 11.87 -9.99
N GLU A 8 1.57 12.67 -9.77
CA GLU A 8 0.23 12.20 -9.42
C GLU A 8 -0.65 11.81 -10.62
N ARG A 9 -0.17 12.07 -11.84
CA ARG A 9 -0.90 11.80 -13.07
C ARG A 9 0.02 11.24 -14.14
N ASN A 10 -0.51 10.31 -14.93
CA ASN A 10 0.15 9.83 -16.14
C ASN A 10 -0.90 9.60 -17.24
N THR A 11 -0.44 9.42 -18.47
CA THR A 11 -1.28 9.04 -19.60
C THR A 11 -0.87 7.68 -20.10
N VAL A 12 -1.81 6.75 -20.15
CA VAL A 12 -1.60 5.40 -20.68
C VAL A 12 -2.46 5.21 -21.93
N ALA A 13 -1.92 4.54 -22.94
CA ALA A 13 -2.64 4.19 -24.14
C ALA A 13 -3.25 2.79 -23.98
N PHE A 14 -4.59 2.69 -24.03
CA PHE A 14 -5.26 1.40 -24.09
C PHE A 14 -5.46 1.00 -25.56
N SER A 15 -4.78 -0.06 -25.99
CA SER A 15 -4.87 -0.61 -27.35
C SER A 15 -6.04 -1.59 -27.54
N ASP A 16 -6.74 -1.95 -26.46
CA ASP A 16 -7.73 -3.03 -26.45
C ASP A 16 -9.11 -2.59 -26.98
N GLY A 17 -9.25 -2.56 -28.31
CA GLY A 17 -10.53 -2.52 -29.03
C GLY A 17 -11.32 -1.20 -29.02
N LYS A 18 -10.89 -0.17 -28.28
CA LYS A 18 -11.60 1.13 -28.26
C LYS A 18 -11.24 1.97 -29.50
N ARG A 19 -12.19 2.11 -30.42
CA ARG A 19 -12.08 3.05 -31.56
C ARG A 19 -12.12 4.50 -31.03
N GLY A 20 -11.02 5.25 -31.19
CA GLY A 20 -10.91 6.64 -30.73
C GLY A 20 -9.54 6.94 -30.10
N ASN A 21 -9.44 8.02 -29.32
CA ASN A 21 -8.20 8.35 -28.61
C ASN A 21 -7.89 7.26 -27.54
N PRO A 22 -6.79 6.50 -27.71
CA PRO A 22 -6.43 5.43 -26.78
C PRO A 22 -5.89 5.98 -25.44
N ASN A 23 -5.49 7.26 -25.42
CA ASN A 23 -4.89 7.89 -24.27
C ASN A 23 -5.91 8.13 -23.15
N LYS A 24 -5.64 7.62 -21.96
CA LYS A 24 -6.41 7.84 -20.73
C LYS A 24 -5.52 8.36 -19.63
N THR A 25 -6.04 9.31 -18.87
CA THR A 25 -5.40 9.76 -17.64
C THR A 25 -5.56 8.68 -16.57
N VAL A 26 -4.43 8.28 -16.01
CA VAL A 26 -4.37 7.50 -14.77
C VAL A 26 -3.80 8.40 -13.69
N ILE A 27 -4.18 8.12 -12.45
CA ILE A 27 -3.73 8.88 -11.29
C ILE A 27 -3.14 7.92 -10.27
N SER A 28 -2.16 8.38 -9.51
CA SER A 28 -1.64 7.64 -8.36
C SER A 28 -2.65 7.68 -7.21
N GLU A 29 -2.40 6.88 -6.18
CA GLU A 29 -3.18 6.93 -4.94
C GLU A 29 -3.07 8.31 -4.25
N SER A 30 -1.88 8.93 -4.25
CA SER A 30 -1.69 10.31 -3.79
C SER A 30 -2.61 11.27 -4.55
N GLY A 31 -2.59 11.19 -5.89
CA GLY A 31 -3.44 12.01 -6.74
C GLY A 31 -4.93 11.77 -6.49
N LEU A 32 -5.35 10.53 -6.25
CA LEU A 32 -6.72 10.22 -5.87
C LEU A 32 -7.12 10.94 -4.57
N TYR A 33 -6.29 10.90 -3.53
CA TYR A 33 -6.57 11.61 -2.28
C TYR A 33 -6.59 13.12 -2.46
N ALA A 34 -5.65 13.69 -3.24
CA ALA A 34 -5.67 15.11 -3.58
C ALA A 34 -6.98 15.54 -4.25
N LEU A 35 -7.50 14.72 -5.18
CA LEU A 35 -8.80 14.96 -5.82
C LEU A 35 -9.96 14.87 -4.83
N ILE A 36 -9.96 13.88 -3.94
CA ILE A 36 -11.02 13.72 -2.93
C ILE A 36 -11.06 14.93 -2.00
N VAL A 37 -9.90 15.38 -1.52
CA VAL A 37 -9.80 16.50 -0.57
C VAL A 37 -10.36 17.79 -1.18
N ARG A 38 -10.14 18.06 -2.47
CA ARG A 38 -10.68 19.27 -3.12
C ARG A 38 -12.12 19.14 -3.59
N SER A 39 -12.60 17.91 -3.80
CA SER A 39 -13.86 17.66 -4.50
C SER A 39 -15.06 18.20 -3.70
N ASN A 40 -16.03 18.75 -4.42
CA ASN A 40 -17.30 19.20 -3.86
C ASN A 40 -18.41 18.13 -3.90
N LYS A 41 -18.13 16.96 -4.47
CA LYS A 41 -19.11 15.87 -4.54
C LYS A 41 -19.49 15.38 -3.13
N PRO A 42 -20.75 15.02 -2.89
CA PRO A 42 -21.21 14.61 -1.55
C PRO A 42 -20.43 13.40 -1.01
N GLU A 43 -20.05 12.45 -1.87
CA GLU A 43 -19.28 11.26 -1.49
C GLU A 43 -17.86 11.64 -1.02
N ALA A 44 -17.22 12.58 -1.72
CA ALA A 44 -15.90 13.08 -1.33
C ALA A 44 -15.95 13.88 -0.01
N ARG A 45 -17.03 14.65 0.20
CA ARG A 45 -17.25 15.37 1.47
C ARG A 45 -17.45 14.41 2.63
N ALA A 46 -18.20 13.33 2.44
CA ALA A 46 -18.41 12.29 3.45
C ALA A 46 -17.09 11.63 3.84
N PHE A 47 -16.30 11.21 2.85
CA PHE A 47 -14.98 10.63 3.08
C PHE A 47 -14.03 11.60 3.81
N ARG A 48 -13.90 12.84 3.32
CA ARG A 48 -13.06 13.87 3.95
C ARG A 48 -13.47 14.13 5.39
N LYS A 49 -14.78 14.17 5.68
CA LYS A 49 -15.29 14.34 7.04
C LYS A 49 -14.89 13.16 7.92
N TRP A 50 -15.13 11.93 7.46
CA TRP A 50 -14.73 10.72 8.20
C TRP A 50 -13.22 10.69 8.50
N VAL A 51 -12.37 10.96 7.49
CA VAL A 51 -10.91 11.02 7.69
C VAL A 51 -10.52 12.07 8.73
N THR A 52 -11.11 13.27 8.66
CA THR A 52 -10.73 14.39 9.55
C THR A 52 -11.34 14.33 10.94
N SER A 53 -12.51 13.69 11.12
CA SER A 53 -13.16 13.58 12.42
C SER A 53 -12.80 12.32 13.19
N GLU A 54 -12.41 11.25 12.50
CA GLU A 54 -12.20 9.93 13.10
C GLU A 54 -10.76 9.44 12.90
N VAL A 55 -10.34 9.27 11.66
CA VAL A 55 -9.06 8.63 11.32
C VAL A 55 -7.87 9.44 11.82
N LEU A 56 -7.73 10.69 11.37
CA LEU A 56 -6.59 11.54 11.74
C LEU A 56 -6.55 11.83 13.25
N PRO A 57 -7.68 12.12 13.93
CA PRO A 57 -7.66 12.25 15.38
C PRO A 57 -7.22 10.98 16.11
N SER A 58 -7.63 9.79 15.65
CA SER A 58 -7.22 8.51 16.23
C SER A 58 -5.72 8.29 16.07
N ILE A 59 -5.18 8.45 14.86
CA ILE A 59 -3.74 8.34 14.58
C ILE A 59 -2.96 9.35 15.43
N ARG A 60 -3.41 10.61 15.52
CA ARG A 60 -2.72 11.62 16.34
C ARG A 60 -2.66 11.27 17.83
N LYS A 61 -3.71 10.64 18.38
CA LYS A 61 -3.79 10.30 19.81
C LYS A 61 -3.08 8.99 20.14
N HIS A 62 -3.21 7.98 19.28
CA HIS A 62 -2.84 6.60 19.57
C HIS A 62 -1.68 6.09 18.71
N GLY A 63 -1.22 6.87 17.73
CA GLY A 63 -0.18 6.47 16.78
C GLY A 63 -0.68 5.56 15.64
N MET A 64 -1.94 5.12 15.69
CA MET A 64 -2.54 4.23 14.68
C MET A 64 -4.06 4.41 14.58
N TYR A 65 -4.63 3.93 13.48
CA TYR A 65 -6.07 3.74 13.32
C TYR A 65 -6.37 2.24 13.20
N MET A 66 -7.40 1.77 13.89
CA MET A 66 -7.88 0.40 13.83
C MET A 66 -9.38 0.42 13.52
N THR A 67 -9.84 -0.49 12.67
CA THR A 67 -11.28 -0.68 12.48
C THR A 67 -11.91 -1.21 13.77
N GLN A 68 -13.22 -1.01 13.95
CA GLN A 68 -13.91 -1.52 15.14
C GLN A 68 -13.78 -3.04 15.28
N GLU A 69 -13.75 -3.78 14.18
CA GLU A 69 -13.54 -5.22 14.16
C GLU A 69 -12.19 -5.60 14.75
N VAL A 70 -11.11 -4.97 14.25
CA VAL A 70 -9.75 -5.22 14.75
C VAL A 70 -9.61 -4.77 16.22
N ALA A 71 -10.26 -3.67 16.60
CA ALA A 71 -10.25 -3.21 17.98
C ALA A 71 -10.99 -4.18 18.94
N ARG A 72 -12.07 -4.82 18.48
CA ARG A 72 -12.76 -5.86 19.26
C ARG A 72 -11.92 -7.12 19.38
N GLU A 73 -11.35 -7.58 18.27
CA GLU A 73 -10.42 -8.71 18.25
C GLU A 73 -9.25 -8.48 19.22
N ALA A 74 -8.70 -7.27 19.27
CA ALA A 74 -7.63 -6.92 20.20
C ALA A 74 -7.99 -7.10 21.68
N VAL A 75 -9.27 -6.93 22.03
CA VAL A 75 -9.78 -7.06 23.40
C VAL A 75 -10.17 -8.50 23.71
N GLU A 76 -10.81 -9.18 22.77
CA GLU A 76 -11.30 -10.56 22.92
C GLU A 76 -10.16 -11.59 22.83
N ASP A 77 -9.25 -11.41 21.87
CA ASP A 77 -8.07 -12.26 21.64
C ASP A 77 -6.84 -11.41 21.24
N PRO A 78 -6.10 -10.91 22.25
CA PRO A 78 -4.88 -10.14 22.01
C PRO A 78 -3.80 -10.90 21.20
N MET A 79 -3.80 -12.23 21.25
CA MET A 79 -2.78 -13.04 20.58
C MET A 79 -3.00 -13.05 19.06
N SER A 80 -4.25 -13.08 18.61
CA SER A 80 -4.59 -12.98 17.18
C SER A 80 -4.12 -11.65 16.57
N LEU A 81 -4.31 -10.53 17.29
CA LEU A 81 -3.81 -9.23 16.83
C LEU A 81 -2.27 -9.24 16.68
N MET A 82 -1.56 -9.79 17.66
CA MET A 82 -0.10 -9.88 17.61
C MET A 82 0.37 -10.77 16.44
N ALA A 83 -0.30 -11.90 16.20
CA ALA A 83 0.00 -12.77 15.07
C ALA A 83 -0.13 -12.03 13.73
N ARG A 84 -1.20 -11.24 13.55
CA ARG A 84 -1.35 -10.38 12.36
C ARG A 84 -0.25 -9.34 12.25
N ALA A 85 0.10 -8.68 13.36
CA ALA A 85 1.19 -7.70 13.37
C ALA A 85 2.54 -8.32 12.96
N LEU A 86 2.83 -9.55 13.41
CA LEU A 86 4.03 -10.30 13.01
C LEU A 86 4.04 -10.65 11.53
N VAL A 87 2.90 -11.08 10.96
CA VAL A 87 2.78 -11.34 9.52
C VAL A 87 3.08 -10.08 8.71
N VAL A 88 2.45 -8.95 9.06
CA VAL A 88 2.68 -7.66 8.39
C VAL A 88 4.14 -7.22 8.51
N ALA A 89 4.76 -7.38 9.69
CA ALA A 89 6.16 -7.06 9.89
C ALA A 89 7.07 -7.90 8.98
N ASN A 90 6.80 -9.20 8.84
CA ASN A 90 7.57 -10.09 7.98
C ASN A 90 7.44 -9.71 6.49
N GLU A 91 6.25 -9.30 6.03
CA GLU A 91 6.05 -8.81 4.66
C GLU A 91 6.91 -7.56 4.37
N GLN A 92 6.93 -6.61 5.32
CA GLN A 92 7.72 -5.38 5.18
C GLN A 92 9.23 -5.64 5.20
N LEU A 93 9.68 -6.60 6.01
CA LEU A 93 11.09 -6.99 6.09
C LEU A 93 11.52 -7.80 4.86
N GLY A 94 10.65 -8.67 4.33
CA GLY A 94 10.91 -9.52 3.17
C GLY A 94 11.09 -8.78 1.83
N VAL A 95 10.61 -7.53 1.73
CA VAL A 95 10.84 -6.68 0.54
C VAL A 95 12.17 -5.93 0.64
N LYS A 96 12.68 -5.64 1.84
CA LYS A 96 13.96 -4.94 2.04
C LYS A 96 15.18 -5.83 1.84
N THR A 97 15.06 -7.14 2.03
CA THR A 97 16.18 -8.09 1.87
C THR A 97 16.65 -8.27 0.43
N LYS A 98 15.75 -8.14 -0.57
CA LYS A 98 16.12 -8.27 -2.00
C LYS A 98 16.95 -7.10 -2.53
N GLN A 99 16.86 -5.92 -1.91
CA GLN A 99 17.63 -4.74 -2.32
C GLN A 99 18.89 -4.53 -1.46
N ALA A 100 18.88 -4.95 -0.19
CA ALA A 100 20.00 -4.73 0.72
C ALA A 100 21.15 -5.74 0.58
N TYR A 101 20.90 -6.95 0.06
CA TYR A 101 21.91 -8.02 0.02
C TYR A 101 22.50 -8.33 -1.36
N GLY A 102 22.03 -7.71 -2.45
CA GLY A 102 22.65 -7.86 -3.78
C GLY A 102 22.93 -9.31 -4.20
N LEU A 103 22.10 -10.27 -3.79
CA LEU A 103 22.29 -11.67 -4.13
C LEU A 103 21.73 -11.90 -5.54
N ASP A 104 22.63 -11.85 -6.53
CA ASP A 104 22.40 -12.41 -7.86
C ASP A 104 22.07 -13.91 -7.73
N PRO A 105 21.06 -14.43 -8.46
CA PRO A 105 20.56 -15.79 -8.29
C PRO A 105 21.45 -16.89 -8.91
N ALA A 106 22.77 -16.74 -8.93
CA ALA A 106 23.66 -17.63 -9.71
C ALA A 106 24.97 -18.06 -9.01
N SER A 107 24.97 -18.28 -7.70
CA SER A 107 26.10 -18.92 -7.02
C SER A 107 25.70 -20.07 -6.10
N ASP A 108 24.84 -20.97 -6.59
CA ASP A 108 24.85 -22.36 -6.12
C ASP A 108 25.96 -23.09 -6.90
N GLN A 109 27.21 -22.86 -6.49
CA GLN A 109 28.33 -23.71 -6.87
C GLN A 109 28.38 -24.89 -5.89
N GLU A 110 28.25 -26.06 -6.47
CA GLU A 110 28.24 -27.41 -5.89
C GLU A 110 29.24 -27.58 -4.72
N GLY A 111 28.73 -28.08 -3.60
CA GLY A 111 29.57 -28.58 -2.50
C GLY A 111 30.44 -29.77 -2.94
N PRO A 112 31.62 -29.96 -2.35
CA PRO A 112 32.63 -30.86 -2.88
C PRO A 112 32.20 -32.33 -2.78
N PRO A 113 32.60 -33.20 -3.74
CA PRO A 113 32.12 -34.57 -3.82
C PRO A 113 32.65 -35.42 -2.66
N ILE A 114 31.74 -36.14 -2.00
CA ILE A 114 32.07 -37.13 -0.98
C ILE A 114 32.71 -38.33 -1.67
N LYS A 115 33.99 -38.60 -1.41
CA LYS A 115 34.67 -39.82 -1.85
C LYS A 115 34.29 -40.96 -0.91
N THR A 116 33.58 -41.96 -1.42
CA THR A 116 33.37 -43.24 -0.74
C THR A 116 34.34 -44.27 -1.31
N THR A 117 35.05 -44.95 -0.41
CA THR A 117 35.94 -46.10 -0.64
C THR A 117 35.25 -47.27 -1.29
#